data_AF-A0A1W1ECN6-F1
#
_entry.id   AF-A0A1W1ECN6-F1
#
_cell.length_a   1.000
_cell.length_b   1.000
_cell.length_c   1.000
_cell.angle_alpha   90.00
_cell.angle_beta   90.00
_cell.angle_gamma   90.00
#
_symmetry.space_group_name_H-M   'P 1'
#
loop_
_entity.id
_entity.type
_entity.pdbx_description
1 polymer ?
#
loop_
_entity_poly.entity_id
_entity_poly.type
_entity_poly.pdbx_seq_one_letter_code
_entity_poly.pdbx_strand_id
1 'polypeptide(L)'
;MWKNPKELLLVNKYKKQAKIAGILFMVLGLVGIIYPAVTSFAVVILVSWLMLIAGMFAGYFTYITDRNDWSGWLKSIILIGVALYMLLSPLGGIATLGLLFSIYFFMDAFSGFMLSSSLYPRKGWGLWAINAVLSLLIAIIFVVNWPFSSMYLVGLLVGFSLFFDGIALLVAGNALDEITKDEV
;
A
#
# COMPACT_ATOMS: atom_id res chain seq x y z
N MET A 1 21.36 31.25 4.06
CA MET A 1 21.52 30.96 2.61
C MET A 1 20.31 31.56 1.91
N TRP A 2 20.50 32.52 1.01
CA TRP A 2 19.38 33.11 0.26
C TRP A 2 18.91 32.10 -0.81
N LYS A 3 17.73 31.48 -0.61
CA LYS A 3 17.17 30.52 -1.57
C LYS A 3 16.68 31.25 -2.81
N ASN A 4 16.86 30.62 -3.97
CA ASN A 4 16.54 31.21 -5.27
C ASN A 4 15.02 31.45 -5.37
N PRO A 5 14.51 32.59 -5.87
CA PRO A 5 13.06 32.87 -5.98
C PRO A 5 12.26 31.76 -6.67
N LYS A 6 12.90 31.00 -7.58
CA LYS A 6 12.29 29.82 -8.21
C LYS A 6 12.01 28.67 -7.22
N GLU A 7 12.89 28.44 -6.26
CA GLU A 7 12.73 27.40 -5.23
C GLU A 7 11.57 27.72 -4.28
N LEU A 8 11.44 28.99 -3.87
CA LEU A 8 10.32 29.44 -3.03
C LEU A 8 8.96 29.25 -3.72
N LEU A 9 8.88 29.48 -5.03
CA LEU A 9 7.68 29.21 -5.81
C LEU A 9 7.33 27.71 -5.86
N LEU A 10 8.33 26.84 -6.00
CA LEU A 10 8.15 25.39 -6.01
C LEU A 10 7.68 24.87 -4.65
N VAL A 11 8.27 25.37 -3.55
CA VAL A 11 7.86 25.02 -2.17
C VAL A 11 6.43 25.45 -1.90
N ASN A 12 6.05 26.69 -2.28
CA ASN A 12 4.68 27.17 -2.12
C ASN A 12 3.67 26.37 -2.94
N LYS A 13 4.03 26.01 -4.18
CA LYS A 13 3.19 25.16 -5.03
C LYS A 13 3.05 23.76 -4.43
N TYR A 14 4.15 23.14 -4.02
CA TYR A 14 4.16 21.81 -3.40
C TYR A 14 3.31 21.79 -2.13
N LYS A 15 3.51 22.75 -1.22
CA LYS A 15 2.72 22.90 0.00
C LYS A 15 1.22 22.94 -0.29
N LYS A 16 0.78 23.77 -1.24
CA LYS A 16 -0.64 23.87 -1.60
C LYS A 16 -1.18 22.53 -2.10
N GLN A 17 -0.43 21.87 -2.99
CA GLN A 17 -0.84 20.57 -3.55
C GLN A 17 -0.82 19.46 -2.51
N ALA A 18 0.16 19.43 -1.61
CA ALA A 18 0.27 18.47 -0.51
C ALA A 18 -0.91 18.61 0.45
N LYS A 19 -1.34 19.84 0.79
CA LYS A 19 -2.52 20.05 1.64
C LYS A 19 -3.80 19.56 0.97
N ILE A 20 -4.00 19.86 -0.31
CA ILE A 20 -5.18 19.41 -1.08
C ILE A 20 -5.20 17.89 -1.20
N ALA A 21 -4.07 17.28 -1.58
CA ALA A 21 -3.93 15.83 -1.65
C ALA A 21 -4.17 15.20 -0.28
N GLY A 22 -3.59 15.74 0.79
CA GLY A 22 -3.78 15.23 2.15
C GLY A 22 -5.25 15.17 2.57
N ILE A 23 -6.01 16.24 2.32
CA ILE A 23 -7.47 16.25 2.58
C ILE A 23 -8.19 15.19 1.74
N LEU A 24 -7.87 15.07 0.45
CA LEU A 24 -8.50 14.09 -0.43
C LEU A 24 -8.23 12.65 0.05
N PHE A 25 -6.97 12.35 0.40
CA PHE A 25 -6.56 11.05 0.92
C PHE A 25 -7.25 10.72 2.24
N MET A 26 -7.36 11.68 3.16
CA MET A 26 -8.12 11.48 4.40
C MET A 26 -9.59 11.17 4.15
N VAL A 27 -10.25 11.89 3.23
CA VAL A 27 -11.66 11.64 2.89
C VAL A 27 -11.82 10.26 2.28
N LEU A 28 -10.97 9.87 1.33
CA LEU A 28 -10.99 8.54 0.73
C LEU A 28 -10.72 7.45 1.77
N GLY A 29 -9.77 7.68 2.69
CA GLY A 29 -9.46 6.77 3.78
C GLY A 29 -10.63 6.61 4.76
N LEU A 30 -11.28 7.70 5.16
CA LEU A 30 -12.49 7.70 5.99
C LEU A 30 -13.63 6.92 5.34
N VAL A 31 -13.89 7.17 4.05
CA VAL A 31 -14.88 6.40 3.29
C VAL A 31 -14.53 4.92 3.30
N GLY A 32 -13.24 4.58 3.16
CA GLY A 32 -12.80 3.19 3.22
C GLY A 32 -12.90 2.53 4.59
N ILE A 33 -12.75 3.29 5.67
CA ILE A 33 -12.93 2.79 7.03
C ILE A 33 -14.42 2.57 7.33
N ILE A 34 -15.30 3.47 6.88
CA ILE A 34 -16.75 3.37 7.10
C ILE A 34 -17.38 2.27 6.23
N TYR A 35 -16.93 2.14 4.98
CA TYR A 35 -17.44 1.16 4.01
C TYR A 35 -16.35 0.17 3.55
N PRO A 36 -15.80 -0.64 4.47
CA PRO A 36 -14.64 -1.49 4.17
C PRO A 36 -14.91 -2.53 3.09
N ALA A 37 -16.12 -3.09 3.04
CA ALA A 37 -16.48 -4.05 1.99
C ALA A 37 -16.38 -3.42 0.59
N VAL A 38 -16.89 -2.21 0.40
CA VAL A 38 -16.85 -1.49 -0.88
C VAL A 38 -15.40 -1.19 -1.28
N THR A 39 -14.58 -0.78 -0.31
CA THR A 39 -13.16 -0.53 -0.56
C THR A 39 -12.40 -1.79 -0.91
N SER A 40 -12.68 -2.93 -0.27
CA SER A 40 -12.08 -4.22 -0.66
C SER A 40 -12.36 -4.57 -2.13
N PHE A 41 -13.61 -4.39 -2.59
CA PHE A 41 -13.95 -4.59 -4.00
C PHE A 41 -13.20 -3.62 -4.91
N ALA A 42 -13.17 -2.33 -4.57
CA ALA A 42 -12.46 -1.32 -5.35
C ALA A 42 -10.97 -1.65 -5.50
N VAL A 43 -10.33 -2.08 -4.40
CA VAL A 43 -8.92 -2.48 -4.37
C VAL A 43 -8.69 -3.70 -5.26
N VAL A 44 -9.53 -4.72 -5.18
CA VAL A 44 -9.40 -5.92 -6.03
C VAL A 44 -9.54 -5.57 -7.50
N ILE A 45 -10.53 -4.75 -7.87
CA ILE A 45 -10.72 -4.32 -9.26
C ILE A 45 -9.48 -3.56 -9.75
N LEU A 46 -8.97 -2.62 -8.94
CA LEU A 46 -7.78 -1.84 -9.26
C LEU A 46 -6.55 -2.76 -9.44
N VAL A 47 -6.28 -3.64 -8.49
CA VAL A 47 -5.14 -4.57 -8.56
C VAL A 47 -5.25 -5.49 -9.76
N SER A 48 -6.45 -5.99 -10.06
CA SER A 48 -6.66 -6.88 -11.20
C SER A 48 -6.40 -6.17 -12.52
N TRP A 49 -6.84 -4.91 -12.68
CA TRP A 49 -6.53 -4.11 -13.86
C TRP A 49 -5.04 -3.83 -14.00
N LEU A 50 -4.35 -3.52 -12.90
CA LEU A 50 -2.89 -3.34 -12.92
C LEU A 50 -2.17 -4.62 -13.35
N MET A 51 -2.59 -5.78 -12.83
CA MET A 51 -2.01 -7.08 -13.22
C MET A 51 -2.29 -7.41 -14.69
N LEU A 52 -3.49 -7.09 -15.20
CA LEU A 52 -3.85 -7.30 -16.60
C LEU A 52 -2.95 -6.46 -17.51
N ILE A 53 -2.82 -5.17 -17.22
CA ILE A 53 -1.96 -4.24 -17.96
C ILE A 53 -0.50 -4.69 -17.88
N ALA A 54 -0.01 -5.06 -16.69
CA ALA A 54 1.35 -5.57 -16.51
C ALA A 54 1.61 -6.86 -17.31
N GLY A 55 0.62 -7.77 -17.37
CA GLY A 55 0.67 -8.98 -18.18
C GLY A 55 0.74 -8.67 -19.68
N MET A 56 -0.08 -7.74 -20.16
CA MET A 56 -0.02 -7.29 -21.57
C MET A 56 1.35 -6.69 -21.92
N PHE A 57 1.90 -5.82 -21.06
CA PHE A 57 3.23 -5.26 -21.27
C PHE A 57 4.32 -6.33 -21.22
N ALA A 58 4.23 -7.30 -20.30
CA ALA A 58 5.17 -8.41 -20.22
C ALA A 58 5.14 -9.26 -21.51
N GLY A 59 3.95 -9.59 -22.01
CA GLY A 59 3.80 -10.31 -23.28
C GLY A 59 4.34 -9.51 -24.48
N TYR A 60 4.07 -8.22 -24.51
CA TYR A 60 4.61 -7.33 -25.55
C TYR A 60 6.13 -7.26 -25.52
N PHE A 61 6.73 -7.15 -24.32
CA PHE A 61 8.17 -7.12 -24.14
C PHE A 61 8.83 -8.42 -24.60
N THR A 62 8.30 -9.58 -24.18
CA THR A 62 8.77 -10.90 -24.63
C THR A 62 8.67 -11.04 -26.15
N TYR A 63 7.59 -10.55 -26.76
CA TYR A 63 7.43 -10.60 -28.21
C TYR A 63 8.49 -9.79 -28.99
N ILE A 64 8.97 -8.67 -28.42
CA ILE A 64 10.00 -7.82 -29.03
C ILE A 64 11.40 -8.34 -28.76
N THR A 65 11.69 -8.77 -27.54
CA THR A 65 13.05 -9.14 -27.12
C THR A 65 13.41 -10.55 -27.58
N ASP A 66 12.66 -11.56 -27.16
CA ASP A 66 12.90 -12.95 -27.52
C ASP A 66 11.59 -13.75 -27.48
N ARG A 67 11.08 -14.09 -28.65
CA ARG A 67 9.81 -14.83 -28.77
C ARG A 67 9.89 -16.26 -28.23
N ASN A 68 11.10 -16.82 -28.13
CA ASN A 68 11.30 -18.18 -27.64
C ASN A 68 11.54 -18.21 -26.11
N ASP A 69 11.54 -17.04 -25.44
CA ASP A 69 11.63 -16.98 -23.99
C ASP A 69 10.33 -17.49 -23.36
N TRP A 70 10.35 -18.77 -23.01
CA TRP A 70 9.27 -19.46 -22.31
C TRP A 70 8.93 -18.78 -20.97
N SER A 71 9.93 -18.24 -20.26
CA SER A 71 9.73 -17.64 -18.94
C SER A 71 8.96 -16.33 -19.03
N GLY A 72 9.22 -15.51 -20.05
CA GLY A 72 8.49 -14.29 -20.36
C GLY A 72 7.03 -14.53 -20.70
N TRP A 73 6.75 -15.51 -21.56
CA TRP A 73 5.38 -15.91 -21.90
C TRP A 73 4.62 -16.46 -20.69
N LEU A 74 5.27 -17.31 -19.89
CA LEU A 74 4.66 -17.86 -18.68
C LEU A 74 4.27 -16.74 -17.69
N LYS A 75 5.15 -15.77 -17.47
CA LYS A 75 4.86 -14.61 -16.62
C LYS A 75 3.66 -13.81 -17.14
N SER A 76 3.62 -13.52 -18.44
CA SER A 76 2.52 -12.80 -19.08
C SER A 76 1.18 -13.54 -18.90
N ILE A 77 1.15 -14.84 -19.20
CA ILE A 77 -0.05 -15.66 -19.10
C ILE A 77 -0.53 -15.76 -17.66
N ILE A 78 0.37 -15.94 -16.69
CA ILE A 78 -0.01 -15.99 -15.26
C ILE A 78 -0.61 -14.65 -14.83
N LEU A 79 0.01 -13.52 -15.18
CA LEU A 79 -0.50 -12.21 -14.81
C LEU A 79 -1.89 -11.95 -15.38
N ILE A 80 -2.08 -12.23 -16.68
CA ILE A 80 -3.39 -12.07 -17.34
C ILE A 80 -4.43 -13.03 -16.77
N GLY A 81 -4.06 -14.30 -16.54
CA GLY A 81 -4.94 -15.33 -16.01
C GLY A 81 -5.42 -15.01 -14.60
N VAL A 82 -4.51 -14.61 -13.70
CA VAL A 82 -4.87 -14.20 -12.33
C VAL A 82 -5.71 -12.94 -12.35
N ALA A 83 -5.37 -11.95 -13.18
CA ALA A 83 -6.16 -10.73 -13.33
C ALA A 83 -7.60 -11.02 -13.77
N LEU A 84 -7.77 -11.86 -14.80
CA LEU A 84 -9.09 -12.27 -15.28
C LEU A 84 -9.86 -13.05 -14.21
N TYR A 85 -9.22 -13.96 -13.49
CA TYR A 85 -9.83 -14.68 -12.38
C TYR A 85 -10.37 -13.72 -11.30
N MET A 86 -9.56 -12.73 -10.90
CA MET A 86 -9.94 -11.77 -9.87
C MET A 86 -11.04 -10.79 -10.35
N LEU A 87 -11.07 -10.45 -11.64
CA LEU A 87 -12.15 -9.64 -12.23
C LEU A 87 -13.47 -10.41 -12.34
N LEU A 88 -13.42 -11.69 -12.73
CA LEU A 88 -14.60 -12.54 -12.89
C LEU A 88 -15.17 -13.01 -11.54
N SER A 89 -14.30 -13.21 -10.54
CA SER A 89 -14.69 -13.52 -9.16
C SER A 89 -14.03 -12.55 -8.19
N PRO A 90 -14.62 -11.36 -7.99
CA PRO A 90 -14.08 -10.36 -7.07
C PRO A 90 -14.00 -10.89 -5.63
N LEU A 91 -14.93 -11.75 -5.20
CA LEU A 91 -14.87 -12.42 -3.89
C LEU A 91 -13.63 -13.31 -3.77
N GLY A 92 -13.31 -14.09 -4.81
CA GLY A 92 -12.07 -14.86 -4.88
C GLY A 92 -10.83 -13.96 -4.88
N GLY A 93 -10.88 -12.84 -5.60
CA GLY A 93 -9.81 -11.85 -5.59
C GLY A 93 -9.57 -11.22 -4.21
N ILE A 94 -10.64 -10.88 -3.47
CA ILE A 94 -10.55 -10.37 -2.10
C ILE A 94 -9.89 -11.42 -1.20
N ALA A 95 -10.31 -12.69 -1.33
CA ALA A 95 -9.75 -13.78 -0.56
C ALA A 95 -8.25 -13.97 -0.83
N THR A 96 -7.84 -13.90 -2.10
CA THR A 96 -6.43 -13.96 -2.53
C THR A 96 -5.61 -12.81 -1.98
N LEU A 97 -6.10 -11.57 -2.09
CA LEU A 97 -5.41 -10.41 -1.50
C LEU A 97 -5.27 -10.53 0.01
N GLY A 98 -6.31 -11.03 0.70
CA GLY A 98 -6.24 -11.27 2.13
C GLY A 98 -5.16 -12.28 2.53
N LEU A 99 -4.97 -13.35 1.76
CA LEU A 99 -3.86 -14.29 1.99
C LEU A 99 -2.50 -13.64 1.74
N LEU A 100 -2.36 -12.85 0.68
CA LEU A 100 -1.13 -12.11 0.40
C LEU A 100 -0.77 -11.16 1.53
N PHE A 101 -1.74 -10.42 2.07
CA PHE A 101 -1.53 -9.57 3.25
C PHE A 101 -1.19 -10.39 4.49
N SER A 102 -1.85 -11.53 4.71
CA SER A 102 -1.52 -12.40 5.84
C SER A 102 -0.06 -12.89 5.78
N ILE A 103 0.40 -13.35 4.60
CA ILE A 103 1.79 -13.75 4.38
C ILE A 103 2.74 -12.58 4.67
N TYR A 104 2.41 -11.39 4.17
CA TYR A 104 3.18 -10.18 4.45
C TYR A 104 3.29 -9.90 5.95
N PHE A 105 2.18 -9.94 6.69
CA PHE A 105 2.20 -9.69 8.14
C PHE A 105 2.92 -10.79 8.93
N PHE A 106 2.87 -12.05 8.50
CA PHE A 106 3.69 -13.11 9.09
C PHE A 106 5.18 -12.86 8.87
N MET A 107 5.58 -12.46 7.66
CA MET A 107 6.97 -12.11 7.36
C MET A 107 7.43 -10.88 8.16
N ASP A 108 6.57 -9.86 8.29
CA ASP A 108 6.85 -8.66 9.09
C ASP A 108 6.98 -8.99 10.57
N ALA A 109 6.10 -9.84 11.11
CA ALA A 109 6.20 -10.31 12.48
C ALA A 109 7.52 -11.03 12.75
N PHE A 110 7.89 -11.98 11.89
CA PHE A 110 9.13 -12.74 12.04
C PHE A 110 10.37 -11.83 11.94
N SER A 111 10.39 -10.93 10.96
CA SER A 111 11.45 -9.95 10.77
C SER A 111 11.55 -9.00 11.98
N GLY A 112 10.41 -8.56 12.52
CA GLY A 112 10.33 -7.73 13.70
C GLY A 112 10.87 -8.42 14.95
N PHE A 113 10.57 -9.71 15.16
CA PHE A 113 11.14 -10.48 16.28
C PHE A 113 12.66 -10.67 16.15
N MET A 114 13.17 -10.89 14.93
CA MET A 114 14.61 -10.97 14.68
C MET A 114 15.31 -9.62 14.93
N LEU A 115 14.76 -8.53 14.39
CA LEU A 115 15.29 -7.18 14.56
C LEU A 115 15.24 -6.75 16.03
N SER A 116 14.14 -7.05 16.72
CA SER A 116 14.06 -6.91 18.15
C SER A 116 15.20 -7.69 18.79
N SER A 117 15.26 -9.02 18.71
CA SER A 117 16.30 -9.82 19.37
C SER A 117 17.75 -9.33 19.12
N SER A 118 18.08 -8.92 17.89
CA SER A 118 19.40 -8.37 17.53
C SER A 118 19.70 -6.98 18.09
N LEU A 119 18.68 -6.15 18.30
CA LEU A 119 18.83 -4.81 18.87
C LEU A 119 18.87 -4.83 20.40
N TYR A 120 18.63 -5.96 21.07
CA TYR A 120 18.63 -6.01 22.54
C TYR A 120 20.04 -5.76 23.10
N PRO A 121 20.25 -4.85 24.09
CA PRO A 121 19.30 -3.98 24.81
C PRO A 121 19.33 -2.49 24.37
N ARG A 122 19.64 -2.19 23.10
CA ARG A 122 19.66 -0.82 22.56
C ARG A 122 18.28 -0.16 22.57
N LYS A 123 18.27 1.18 22.60
CA LYS A 123 17.04 1.98 22.49
C LYS A 123 16.28 1.64 21.21
N GLY A 124 14.97 1.44 21.33
CA GLY A 124 14.08 1.08 20.23
C GLY A 124 13.74 -0.42 20.12
N TRP A 125 14.44 -1.29 20.85
CA TRP A 125 14.18 -2.74 20.88
C TRP A 125 12.70 -3.11 21.12
N GLY A 126 12.09 -2.46 22.13
CA GLY A 126 10.72 -2.75 22.54
C GLY A 126 9.67 -2.31 21.50
N LEU A 127 9.96 -1.28 20.70
CA LEU A 127 9.07 -0.85 19.62
C LEU A 127 8.99 -1.91 18.52
N TRP A 128 10.13 -2.50 18.15
CA TRP A 128 10.18 -3.62 17.20
C TRP A 128 9.45 -4.86 17.72
N ALA A 129 9.57 -5.16 19.03
CA ALA A 129 8.83 -6.26 19.65
C ALA A 129 7.31 -6.03 19.60
N ILE A 130 6.85 -4.83 19.94
CA ILE A 130 5.43 -4.47 19.89
C ILE A 130 4.91 -4.56 18.45
N ASN A 131 5.63 -4.02 17.47
CA ASN A 131 5.26 -4.12 16.07
C ASN A 131 5.15 -5.59 15.63
N ALA A 132 6.13 -6.43 15.98
CA ALA A 132 6.12 -7.85 15.64
C ALA A 132 4.89 -8.59 16.20
N VAL A 133 4.53 -8.31 17.45
CA VAL A 133 3.33 -8.88 18.07
C VAL A 133 2.06 -8.40 17.38
N LEU A 134 1.95 -7.10 17.09
CA LEU A 134 0.79 -6.54 16.39
C LEU A 134 0.64 -7.12 14.98
N SER A 135 1.72 -7.21 14.21
CA SER A 135 1.73 -7.83 12.88
C SER A 135 1.33 -9.30 12.95
N LEU A 136 1.80 -10.05 13.95
CA LEU A 136 1.40 -11.44 14.15
C LEU A 136 -0.10 -11.57 14.44
N LEU A 137 -0.65 -10.71 15.31
CA LEU A 137 -2.08 -10.70 15.61
C LEU A 137 -2.92 -10.41 14.36
N ILE A 138 -2.53 -9.41 13.56
CA ILE A 138 -3.21 -9.10 12.30
C ILE A 138 -3.15 -10.30 11.36
N ALA A 139 -1.99 -10.92 11.19
CA ALA A 139 -1.81 -12.09 10.33
C ALA A 139 -2.76 -13.24 10.72
N ILE A 140 -2.87 -13.53 12.03
CA ILE A 140 -3.77 -14.56 12.57
C ILE A 140 -5.24 -14.20 12.31
N ILE A 141 -5.63 -12.94 12.53
CA ILE A 141 -7.01 -12.47 12.31
C ILE A 141 -7.42 -12.65 10.83
N PHE A 142 -6.49 -12.47 9.89
CA PHE A 142 -6.76 -12.75 8.48
C PHE A 142 -7.08 -14.23 8.23
N VAL A 143 -6.37 -15.17 8.86
CA VAL A 143 -6.49 -16.61 8.58
C VAL A 143 -7.67 -17.26 9.28
N VAL A 144 -7.97 -16.89 10.53
CA VAL A 144 -8.95 -17.59 11.39
C VAL A 144 -10.35 -17.66 10.77
N ASN A 145 -10.81 -16.60 10.10
CA ASN A 145 -12.13 -16.55 9.46
C ASN A 145 -12.03 -16.32 7.93
N TRP A 146 -10.94 -16.79 7.32
CA TRP A 146 -10.76 -16.72 5.88
C TRP A 146 -11.80 -17.61 5.17
N PRO A 147 -12.44 -17.16 4.06
CA PRO A 147 -12.18 -15.93 3.30
C PRO A 147 -13.04 -14.71 3.72
N PHE A 148 -13.98 -14.87 4.65
CA PHE A 148 -14.92 -13.81 5.03
C PHE A 148 -14.25 -12.63 5.76
N SER A 149 -13.22 -12.91 6.56
CA SER A 149 -12.38 -11.90 7.22
C SER A 149 -11.79 -10.89 6.21
N SER A 150 -11.27 -11.39 5.08
CA SER A 150 -10.63 -10.59 4.03
C SER A 150 -11.56 -9.53 3.43
N MET A 151 -12.88 -9.77 3.42
CA MET A 151 -13.88 -8.84 2.88
C MET A 151 -13.88 -7.50 3.60
N TYR A 152 -13.58 -7.50 4.90
CA TYR A 152 -13.54 -6.28 5.71
C TYR A 152 -12.11 -5.82 5.94
N LEU A 153 -11.20 -6.75 6.23
CA LEU A 153 -9.84 -6.42 6.62
C LEU A 153 -9.03 -5.77 5.50
N VAL A 154 -9.18 -6.21 4.25
CA VAL A 154 -8.47 -5.61 3.11
C VAL A 154 -8.85 -4.14 2.97
N GLY A 155 -10.16 -3.84 2.96
CA GLY A 155 -10.67 -2.49 2.85
C GLY A 155 -10.31 -1.61 4.05
N LEU A 156 -10.34 -2.16 5.27
CA LEU A 156 -9.88 -1.44 6.47
C LEU A 156 -8.39 -1.10 6.39
N LEU A 157 -7.54 -2.05 6.04
CA LEU A 157 -6.10 -1.80 5.90
C LEU A 157 -5.81 -0.69 4.90
N VAL A 158 -6.42 -0.76 3.72
CA VAL A 158 -6.24 0.27 2.70
C VAL A 158 -6.83 1.60 3.13
N GLY A 159 -8.02 1.59 3.76
CA GLY A 159 -8.66 2.79 4.29
C GLY A 159 -7.80 3.50 5.35
N PHE A 160 -7.26 2.75 6.31
CA PHE A 160 -6.32 3.27 7.31
C PHE A 160 -5.04 3.81 6.66
N SER A 161 -4.44 3.08 5.71
CA SER A 161 -3.25 3.55 4.98
C SER A 161 -3.52 4.90 4.34
N LEU A 162 -4.57 5.02 3.53
CA LEU A 162 -4.93 6.27 2.85
C LEU A 162 -5.20 7.40 3.84
N PHE A 163 -5.85 7.10 4.96
CA PHE A 163 -6.12 8.10 5.99
C PHE A 163 -4.83 8.63 6.64
N PHE A 164 -3.93 7.73 7.05
CA PHE A 164 -2.65 8.11 7.64
C PHE A 164 -1.71 8.79 6.63
N ASP A 165 -1.71 8.35 5.38
CA ASP A 165 -0.99 9.01 4.29
C ASP A 165 -1.50 10.45 4.09
N GLY A 166 -2.83 10.64 4.21
CA GLY A 166 -3.45 11.96 4.17
C GLY A 166 -3.02 12.87 5.32
N ILE A 167 -2.94 12.35 6.55
CA ILE A 167 -2.39 13.06 7.71
C ILE A 167 -0.93 13.41 7.49
N ALA A 168 -0.11 12.46 7.01
CA ALA A 168 1.30 12.68 6.75
C ALA A 168 1.53 13.81 5.73
N LEU A 169 0.75 13.84 4.65
CA LEU A 169 0.79 14.91 3.65
C LEU A 169 0.37 16.27 4.22
N LEU A 170 -0.63 16.31 5.11
CA LEU A 170 -1.01 17.54 5.81
C LEU A 170 0.08 18.05 6.73
N VAL A 171 0.67 17.17 7.54
CA VAL A 171 1.76 17.53 8.46
C VAL A 171 2.97 18.02 7.67
N ALA A 172 3.34 17.33 6.58
CA ALA A 172 4.43 17.77 5.70
C ALA A 172 4.15 19.15 5.07
N GLY A 173 2.91 19.38 4.60
CA GLY A 173 2.49 20.67 4.06
C GLY A 173 2.50 21.81 5.11
N ASN A 174 2.20 21.50 6.37
CA ASN A 174 2.25 22.47 7.47
C ASN A 174 3.69 22.75 7.94
N ALA A 175 4.55 21.73 8.03
CA ALA A 175 5.96 21.92 8.38
C ALA A 175 6.68 22.82 7.36
N LEU A 176 6.38 22.67 6.07
CA LEU A 176 6.90 23.57 5.02
C LEU A 176 6.33 24.99 5.10
N ASP A 177 5.12 25.15 5.65
CA ASP A 177 4.49 26.45 5.89
C ASP A 177 5.27 27.25 6.94
N GLU A 178 5.61 26.60 8.06
CA GLU A 178 6.39 27.20 9.16
C GLU A 178 7.77 27.64 8.68
N ILE A 179 8.50 26.75 8.00
CA ILE A 179 9.85 27.06 7.48
C ILE A 179 9.83 28.23 6.48
N THR A 180 8.79 28.34 5.66
CA THR A 180 8.70 29.43 4.66
C THR A 180 8.30 30.76 5.30
N LYS A 181 7.58 30.74 6.43
CA LYS A 181 7.21 31.95 7.18
C LYS A 181 8.37 32.51 8.00
N ASP A 182 9.23 31.66 8.53
CA ASP A 182 10.40 32.08 9.30
C ASP A 182 11.54 32.65 8.42
N GLU A 183 11.50 32.41 7.11
CA GLU A 183 12.49 32.90 6.13
C GLU A 183 12.11 34.24 5.43
N VAL A 184 10.89 34.76 5.64
CA VAL A 184 10.35 36.01 5.04
C VAL A 184 10.24 37.11 6.09
#